data_AF-A0A7J4EP12-F1
#
_entry.id   AF-A0A7J4EP12-F1
#
_cell.length_a   1.000
_cell.length_b   1.000
_cell.length_c   1.000
_cell.angle_alpha   90.00
_cell.angle_beta   90.00
_cell.angle_gamma   90.00
#
_symmetry.space_group_name_H-M   'P 1'
#
loop_
_entity.id
_entity.type
_entity.pdbx_description
1 polymer ?
#
loop_
_entity_poly.entity_id
_entity_poly.type
_entity_poly.pdbx_seq_one_letter_code
_entity_poly.pdbx_strand_id
1 'polypeptide(L)'
;MKRWLSYEKKEGRLMIMNQNSKKVFEDSFETINIYFRYLHLGYFYSVLSKRINFARISTNINVITGEDQSYILNCQLISEMLEDIYSKPGQQNIFSYLTIINSARGITMALVEALGDGEIHVKIDESVRGKDVF
;
A
#
# COMPACT_ATOMS: atom_id res chain seq x y z
N MET A 1 45.63 28.83 -10.89
CA MET A 1 46.39 28.03 -9.91
C MET A 1 46.63 28.96 -8.71
N LYS A 2 45.96 28.89 -7.56
CA LYS A 2 45.52 27.77 -6.71
C LYS A 2 44.08 28.01 -6.21
N ARG A 3 43.24 26.97 -6.33
CA ARG A 3 41.88 26.89 -5.78
C ARG A 3 42.04 26.54 -4.30
N TRP A 4 41.68 27.45 -3.41
CA TRP A 4 41.64 27.18 -1.98
C TRP A 4 40.48 26.22 -1.70
N LEU A 5 40.82 24.96 -1.44
CA LEU A 5 39.95 23.97 -0.81
C LEU A 5 39.82 24.38 0.66
N SER A 6 38.76 25.12 0.99
CA SER A 6 38.30 25.21 2.38
C SER A 6 37.38 24.02 2.63
N TYR A 7 37.97 22.98 3.21
CA TYR A 7 37.27 21.92 3.93
C TYR A 7 36.60 22.56 5.16
N GLU A 8 35.39 23.08 4.99
CA GLU A 8 34.57 23.52 6.13
C GLU A 8 33.75 22.35 6.67
N LYS A 9 34.28 21.80 7.76
CA LYS A 9 33.55 21.33 8.95
C LYS A 9 32.23 20.58 8.72
N LYS A 10 32.34 19.26 8.91
CA LYS A 10 31.27 18.39 9.43
C LYS A 10 30.78 18.95 10.78
N GLU A 11 29.78 19.81 10.76
CA GLU A 11 28.95 20.10 11.93
C GLU A 11 27.68 19.29 11.82
N GLY A 12 27.39 18.50 12.86
CA GLY A 12 26.21 17.68 13.03
C GLY A 12 24.94 18.54 13.05
N ARG A 13 24.53 18.98 11.87
CA ARG A 13 23.22 19.52 11.62
C ARG A 13 22.33 18.30 11.42
N LEU A 14 21.49 17.98 12.41
CA LEU A 14 20.27 17.21 12.16
C LEU A 14 19.60 17.91 10.96
N MET A 15 19.72 17.33 9.77
CA MET A 15 19.07 17.86 8.58
C MET A 15 17.59 17.62 8.79
N ILE A 16 16.92 18.59 9.41
CA ILE A 16 15.48 18.61 9.57
C ILE A 16 14.91 18.51 8.17
N MET A 17 14.09 17.49 7.93
CA MET A 17 13.50 17.28 6.62
C MET A 17 12.75 18.53 6.22
N ASN A 18 12.94 19.02 4.99
CA ASN A 18 12.14 20.13 4.54
C ASN A 18 10.64 19.72 4.60
N GLN A 19 9.75 20.69 4.81
CA GLN A 19 8.34 20.39 5.07
C GLN A 19 7.65 19.62 3.93
N ASN A 20 8.09 19.83 2.67
CA ASN A 20 7.53 19.13 1.52
C ASN A 20 7.96 17.67 1.50
N SER A 21 9.26 17.39 1.66
CA SER A 21 9.78 16.01 1.71
C SER A 21 9.20 15.25 2.91
N LYS A 22 9.01 15.92 4.05
CA LYS A 22 8.29 15.33 5.21
C LYS A 22 6.88 14.91 4.85
N LYS A 23 6.12 15.78 4.20
CA LYS A 23 4.76 15.47 3.78
C LYS A 23 4.73 14.31 2.77
N VAL A 24 5.60 14.32 1.76
CA VAL A 24 5.72 13.23 0.78
C VAL A 24 5.97 11.88 1.47
N PHE A 25 6.86 11.87 2.47
CA PHE A 25 7.11 10.66 3.27
C PHE A 25 5.88 10.21 4.05
N GLU A 26 5.21 11.13 4.74
CA GLU A 26 4.01 10.83 5.54
C GLU A 26 2.87 10.29 4.67
N ASP A 27 2.58 10.95 3.54
CA ASP A 27 1.55 10.56 2.57
C ASP A 27 1.86 9.17 1.95
N SER A 28 3.13 8.95 1.58
CA SER A 28 3.59 7.66 1.05
C SER A 28 3.49 6.54 2.09
N PHE A 29 3.90 6.82 3.33
CA PHE A 29 3.83 5.86 4.43
C PHE A 29 2.39 5.50 4.80
N GLU A 30 1.49 6.49 4.83
CA GLU A 30 0.06 6.26 5.03
C GLU A 30 -0.51 5.37 3.91
N THR A 31 -0.17 5.67 2.66
CA THR A 31 -0.58 4.87 1.49
C THR A 31 -0.10 3.43 1.60
N ILE A 32 1.16 3.19 1.97
CA ILE A 32 1.69 1.84 2.23
C ILE A 32 0.87 1.13 3.30
N ASN A 33 0.55 1.80 4.40
CA ASN A 33 -0.25 1.22 5.48
C ASN A 33 -1.67 0.86 5.03
N ILE A 34 -2.31 1.68 4.20
CA ILE A 34 -3.64 1.39 3.64
C ILE A 34 -3.58 0.12 2.79
N TYR A 35 -2.63 0.02 1.85
CA TYR A 35 -2.51 -1.14 0.98
C TYR A 35 -2.08 -2.41 1.72
N PHE A 36 -1.30 -2.28 2.79
CA PHE A 36 -0.94 -3.39 3.67
C PHE A 36 -2.18 -3.92 4.41
N ARG A 37 -3.02 -3.04 4.96
CA ARG A 37 -4.29 -3.44 5.60
C ARG A 37 -5.25 -4.06 4.58
N TYR A 38 -5.35 -3.47 3.39
CA TYR A 38 -6.15 -4.02 2.28
C TYR A 38 -5.67 -5.43 1.89
N LEU A 39 -4.36 -5.66 1.82
CA LEU A 39 -3.78 -6.99 1.55
C LEU A 39 -4.25 -8.01 2.59
N HIS A 40 -4.05 -7.69 3.87
CA HIS A 40 -4.39 -8.59 4.96
C HIS A 40 -5.88 -8.91 5.01
N LEU A 41 -6.73 -7.89 4.91
CA LEU A 41 -8.17 -8.07 4.97
C LEU A 41 -8.72 -8.81 3.74
N GLY A 42 -8.29 -8.42 2.54
CA GLY A 42 -8.73 -9.06 1.30
C GLY A 42 -8.25 -10.51 1.21
N TYR A 43 -7.00 -10.79 1.59
CA TYR A 43 -6.48 -12.15 1.60
C TYR A 43 -7.16 -13.01 2.66
N PHE A 44 -7.43 -12.47 3.85
CA PHE A 44 -8.24 -13.13 4.87
C PHE A 44 -9.61 -13.52 4.33
N TYR A 45 -10.36 -12.60 3.70
CA TYR A 45 -11.67 -12.91 3.12
C TYR A 45 -11.58 -13.92 1.97
N SER A 46 -10.53 -13.88 1.16
CA SER A 46 -10.31 -14.90 0.13
C SER A 46 -10.15 -16.28 0.74
N VAL A 47 -9.33 -16.43 1.78
CA VAL A 47 -9.12 -17.72 2.45
C VAL A 47 -10.39 -18.18 3.17
N LEU A 48 -11.11 -17.26 3.80
CA LEU A 48 -12.35 -17.56 4.52
C LEU A 48 -13.46 -18.02 3.56
N SER A 49 -13.60 -17.36 2.41
CA SER A 49 -14.62 -17.68 1.40
C SER A 49 -14.40 -19.04 0.72
N LYS A 50 -13.17 -19.59 0.79
CA LYS A 50 -12.88 -20.97 0.37
C LYS A 50 -13.36 -22.02 1.38
N ARG A 51 -13.58 -21.62 2.64
CA ARG A 51 -13.95 -22.51 3.75
C ARG A 51 -15.43 -22.42 4.09
N ILE A 52 -16.03 -21.25 3.90
CA ILE A 52 -17.43 -20.94 4.23
C ILE A 52 -18.10 -20.40 2.98
N ASN A 53 -19.25 -20.97 2.61
CA ASN A 53 -20.04 -20.47 1.48
C ASN A 53 -20.83 -19.22 1.91
N PHE A 54 -20.34 -18.05 1.48
CA PHE A 54 -21.02 -16.77 1.70
C PHE A 54 -22.01 -16.37 0.59
N ALA A 55 -22.10 -17.13 -0.51
CA ALA A 55 -22.95 -16.78 -1.65
C ALA A 55 -24.43 -16.69 -1.26
N ARG A 56 -24.86 -17.43 -0.23
CA ARG A 56 -26.25 -17.44 0.26
C ARG A 56 -26.63 -16.22 1.09
N ILE A 57 -25.66 -15.45 1.58
CA ILE A 57 -25.90 -14.27 2.42
C ILE A 57 -25.59 -12.96 1.68
N SER A 58 -25.24 -13.02 0.39
CA SER A 58 -25.00 -11.83 -0.42
C SER A 58 -26.29 -11.04 -0.61
N THR A 59 -26.30 -9.79 -0.17
CA THR A 59 -27.41 -8.84 -0.35
C THR A 59 -26.96 -7.66 -1.20
N ASN A 60 -27.91 -6.92 -1.77
CA ASN A 60 -27.58 -5.67 -2.43
C ASN A 60 -27.12 -4.69 -1.35
N ILE A 61 -25.91 -4.16 -1.49
CA ILE A 61 -25.36 -3.17 -0.56
C ILE A 61 -25.33 -1.84 -1.29
N ASN A 62 -26.01 -0.85 -0.72
CA ASN A 62 -25.98 0.50 -1.26
C ASN A 62 -24.76 1.25 -0.71
N VAL A 63 -23.83 1.61 -1.59
CA VAL A 63 -22.65 2.40 -1.26
C VAL A 63 -22.94 3.85 -1.59
N ILE A 64 -23.10 4.67 -0.55
CA ILE A 64 -23.30 6.11 -0.69
C ILE A 64 -21.95 6.76 -0.99
N THR A 65 -21.82 7.39 -2.17
CA THR A 65 -20.56 8.02 -2.63
C THR A 65 -20.63 9.55 -2.64
N GLY A 66 -21.79 10.14 -2.30
CA GLY A 66 -22.01 11.58 -2.19
C GLY A 66 -23.48 11.88 -1.84
N GLU A 67 -23.85 13.16 -1.73
CA GLU A 67 -25.20 13.59 -1.30
C GLU A 67 -26.33 13.00 -2.16
N ASP A 68 -26.10 12.87 -3.48
CA ASP A 68 -27.07 12.30 -4.44
C ASP A 68 -26.47 11.16 -5.29
N GLN A 69 -25.32 10.62 -4.90
CA GLN A 69 -24.63 9.57 -5.65
C GLN A 69 -24.57 8.29 -4.85
N SER A 70 -25.01 7.21 -5.48
CA SER A 70 -24.96 5.89 -4.89
C SER A 70 -24.59 4.83 -5.92
N TYR A 71 -23.87 3.83 -5.46
CA TYR A 71 -23.52 2.66 -6.24
C TYR A 71 -24.05 1.42 -5.55
N ILE A 72 -24.82 0.61 -6.27
CA ILE A 72 -25.37 -0.63 -5.73
C ILE A 72 -24.41 -1.77 -6.07
N LEU A 73 -23.87 -2.39 -5.03
CA LEU A 73 -23.17 -3.65 -5.14
C LEU A 73 -24.16 -4.74 -5.53
N ASN A 74 -24.03 -5.25 -6.75
CA ASN A 74 -24.93 -6.25 -7.33
C ASN A 74 -24.80 -7.59 -6.60
N CYS A 75 -25.85 -8.01 -5.91
CA CYS A 75 -25.84 -9.24 -5.12
C CYS A 75 -25.62 -10.49 -5.97
N GLN A 76 -26.15 -10.54 -7.19
CA GLN A 76 -26.02 -11.69 -8.08
C GLN A 76 -24.56 -11.89 -8.49
N LEU A 77 -23.89 -10.82 -8.93
CA LEU A 77 -22.46 -10.85 -9.27
C LEU A 77 -21.61 -11.31 -8.08
N ILE A 78 -21.88 -10.76 -6.88
CA ILE A 78 -21.17 -11.13 -5.66
C ILE A 78 -21.40 -12.60 -5.32
N SER A 79 -22.66 -13.08 -5.41
CA SER A 79 -23.03 -14.46 -5.15
C SER A 79 -22.29 -15.42 -6.09
N GLU A 80 -22.28 -15.12 -7.39
CA GLU A 80 -21.59 -15.92 -8.42
C GLU A 80 -20.07 -16.00 -8.15
N MET A 81 -19.44 -14.88 -7.79
CA MET A 81 -18.02 -14.86 -7.45
C MET A 81 -17.73 -15.67 -6.17
N LEU A 82 -18.56 -15.56 -5.15
CA LEU A 82 -18.39 -16.30 -3.90
C LEU A 82 -18.59 -17.81 -4.08
N GLU A 83 -19.54 -18.21 -4.93
CA GLU A 83 -19.79 -19.62 -5.26
C GLU A 83 -18.63 -20.23 -6.05
N ASP A 84 -18.05 -19.48 -6.99
CA ASP A 84 -16.84 -19.92 -7.71
C ASP A 84 -15.65 -20.13 -6.75
N ILE A 85 -15.44 -19.19 -5.81
CA ILE A 85 -14.38 -19.29 -4.80
C ILE A 85 -14.58 -20.53 -3.91
N TYR A 86 -15.82 -20.75 -3.47
CA TYR A 86 -16.15 -21.85 -2.56
C TYR A 86 -16.06 -23.22 -3.24
N SER A 87 -16.52 -23.33 -4.49
CA SER A 87 -16.52 -24.58 -5.25
C SER A 87 -15.13 -25.06 -5.67
N LYS A 88 -14.12 -24.18 -5.67
CA LYS A 88 -12.74 -24.47 -6.10
C LYS A 88 -11.69 -24.04 -5.06
N PRO A 89 -11.72 -24.58 -3.82
CA PRO A 89 -10.89 -24.07 -2.72
C PRO A 89 -9.37 -24.19 -2.96
N GLY A 90 -8.95 -25.18 -3.74
CA GLY A 90 -7.54 -25.40 -4.10
C GLY A 90 -7.01 -24.49 -5.21
N GLN A 91 -7.87 -23.77 -5.92
CA GLN A 91 -7.46 -22.93 -7.04
C GLN A 91 -7.26 -21.47 -6.62
N GLN A 92 -6.41 -20.75 -7.35
CA GLN A 92 -6.30 -19.31 -7.21
C GLN A 92 -7.55 -18.67 -7.82
N ASN A 93 -8.23 -17.83 -7.05
CA ASN A 93 -9.42 -17.12 -7.52
C ASN A 93 -9.08 -15.66 -7.87
N ILE A 94 -9.90 -15.04 -8.72
CA ILE A 94 -9.67 -13.69 -9.21
C ILE A 94 -9.60 -12.65 -8.09
N PHE A 95 -10.41 -12.81 -7.04
CA PHE A 95 -10.43 -11.90 -5.90
C PHE A 95 -9.10 -11.90 -5.14
N SER A 96 -8.55 -13.07 -4.86
CA SER A 96 -7.24 -13.26 -4.21
C SER A 96 -6.10 -12.68 -5.05
N TYR A 97 -6.15 -12.91 -6.36
CA TYR A 97 -5.15 -12.44 -7.32
C TYR A 97 -5.16 -10.91 -7.39
N LEU A 98 -6.34 -10.31 -7.57
CA LEU A 98 -6.50 -8.86 -7.63
C LEU A 98 -6.12 -8.20 -6.30
N THR A 99 -6.46 -8.80 -5.17
CA THR A 99 -6.04 -8.28 -3.85
C THR A 99 -4.52 -8.19 -3.78
N ILE A 100 -3.80 -9.27 -4.09
CA ILE A 100 -2.34 -9.31 -4.02
C ILE A 100 -1.72 -8.30 -4.99
N ILE A 101 -2.15 -8.27 -6.25
CA ILE A 101 -1.55 -7.38 -7.25
C ILE A 101 -1.85 -5.92 -6.95
N ASN A 102 -3.07 -5.57 -6.55
CA ASN A 102 -3.40 -4.18 -6.24
C ASN A 102 -2.66 -3.69 -4.99
N SER A 103 -2.51 -4.54 -3.96
CA SER A 103 -1.67 -4.23 -2.80
C SER A 103 -0.20 -4.04 -3.18
N ALA A 104 0.36 -4.96 -3.97
CA ALA A 104 1.75 -4.85 -4.41
C ALA A 104 1.98 -3.56 -5.21
N ARG A 105 1.10 -3.27 -6.18
CA ARG A 105 1.17 -2.03 -6.98
C ARG A 105 1.08 -0.79 -6.11
N GLY A 106 0.12 -0.73 -5.20
CA GLY A 106 -0.07 0.41 -4.31
C GLY A 106 1.13 0.67 -3.40
N ILE A 107 1.67 -0.38 -2.79
CA ILE A 107 2.87 -0.29 -1.94
C ILE A 107 4.09 0.12 -2.78
N THR A 108 4.31 -0.51 -3.93
CA THR A 108 5.46 -0.18 -4.78
C THR A 108 5.39 1.24 -5.31
N MET A 109 4.22 1.71 -5.74
CA MET A 109 4.06 3.09 -6.22
C MET A 109 4.34 4.10 -5.11
N ALA A 110 3.80 3.90 -3.91
CA ALA A 110 4.08 4.77 -2.76
C ALA A 110 5.56 4.75 -2.34
N LEU A 111 6.22 3.60 -2.41
CA LEU A 111 7.66 3.51 -2.18
C LEU A 111 8.46 4.26 -3.24
N VAL A 112 8.09 4.14 -4.51
CA VAL A 112 8.75 4.86 -5.61
C VAL A 112 8.57 6.36 -5.45
N GLU A 113 7.39 6.82 -5.03
CA GLU A 113 7.12 8.24 -4.74
C GLU A 113 8.00 8.76 -3.61
N ALA A 114 8.08 8.03 -2.48
CA ALA A 114 8.96 8.38 -1.37
C ALA A 114 10.44 8.41 -1.77
N LEU A 115 10.91 7.43 -2.55
CA LEU A 115 12.30 7.34 -3.00
C LEU A 115 12.65 8.31 -4.13
N GLY A 116 11.64 8.81 -4.86
CA GLY A 116 11.81 9.85 -5.87
C GLY A 116 12.16 11.22 -5.26
N ASP A 117 11.90 11.42 -3.97
CA ASP A 117 12.36 12.59 -3.24
C ASP A 117 13.83 12.44 -2.84
N GLY A 118 14.68 13.33 -3.36
CA GLY A 118 16.12 13.27 -3.17
C GLY A 118 16.57 13.40 -1.70
N GLU A 119 15.80 14.09 -0.85
CA GLU A 119 16.15 14.23 0.57
C GLU A 119 15.82 12.95 1.35
N ILE A 120 14.66 12.33 1.05
CA ILE A 120 14.28 11.03 1.61
C ILE A 120 15.28 9.96 1.19
N HIS A 121 15.64 9.91 -0.10
CA HIS A 121 16.58 8.93 -0.63
C HIS A 121 17.93 8.96 0.10
N VAL A 122 18.51 10.16 0.27
CA VAL A 122 19.78 10.35 1.00
C VAL A 122 19.66 9.89 2.45
N LYS A 123 18.57 10.22 3.14
CA LYS A 123 18.37 9.83 4.55
C LYS A 123 18.20 8.33 4.74
N ILE A 124 17.52 7.66 3.80
CA ILE A 124 17.39 6.20 3.83
C ILE A 124 18.77 5.58 3.60
N ASP A 125 19.53 6.05 2.62
CA ASP A 125 20.89 5.57 2.34
C ASP A 125 21.83 5.74 3.54
N GLU A 126 21.78 6.89 4.22
CA GLU A 126 22.52 7.15 5.45
C GLU A 126 22.11 6.20 6.59
N SER A 127 20.81 5.96 6.75
CA SER A 127 20.27 5.05 7.78
C SER A 127 20.64 3.59 7.52
N VAL A 128 20.64 3.15 6.26
CA VAL A 128 21.06 1.79 5.88
C VAL A 128 22.55 1.61 6.09
N ARG A 129 23.39 2.53 5.57
CA ARG A 129 24.85 2.45 5.74
C ARG A 129 25.29 2.62 7.19
N GLY A 130 24.54 3.38 7.99
CA GLY A 130 24.80 3.54 9.43
C GLY A 130 24.54 2.28 10.25
N LYS A 131 23.76 1.32 9.73
CA LYS A 131 23.54 0.01 10.37
C LYS A 131 24.64 -1.01 10.07
N ASP A 132 25.49 -0.78 9.07
CA ASP A 132 26.62 -1.66 8.74
C ASP A 132 27.91 -1.34 9.56
N VAL A 133 27.84 -0.39 10.51
CA VAL A 133 28.99 0.08 11.31
C VAL A 133 28.95 -0.41 12.77
N PHE A 134 28.02 -1.31 13.12
CA PHE A 134 27.97 -1.97 14.43
C PHE A 134 27.87 -3.48 14.33
#